data_AF-A0A8J8PG86-F1
#
_entry.id   AF-A0A8J8PG86-F1
#
_cell.length_a   1.000
_cell.length_b   1.000
_cell.length_c   1.000
_cell.angle_alpha   90.00
_cell.angle_beta   90.00
_cell.angle_gamma   90.00
#
_symmetry.space_group_name_H-M   'P 1'
#
loop_
_entity.id
_entity.type
_entity.pdbx_description
1 polymer ?
#
loop_
_entity_poly.entity_id
_entity_poly.type
_entity_poly.pdbx_seq_one_letter_code
_entity_poly.pdbx_strand_id
1 'polypeptide(L)'
;KIIVHGIKIKPGKPTILGLVKDKPVIGLQGNVVSSIVIFDNIVVKILENIYPARKEQLGLGKLKAKIVSHLRADKNRDTLFPVYIFKGVDGNYYALPIKFDSYMVGTFALSEGYVMLKAGTEVEEGKEVEVNVKKYDDSLTIIGEEEKWFLDLDAKTILLGSFPGLKAIEYKFGDIAIISSLYGDVNEYDKVIRRDILSNGNGEEIGYDDWIGMSKLIKNPVVKLKSPSSVYSLLGRAKVFAPSSYIKGEKVSEERLYLVGITERGKKFISNLNI
;
A
#
# COMPACT_ATOMS: atom_id res chain seq x y z
N LYS A 1 -18.59 9.07 -35.03
CA LYS A 1 -17.84 10.34 -34.83
C LYS A 1 -16.97 10.23 -33.58
N ILE A 2 -15.66 10.52 -33.66
CA ILE A 2 -14.81 10.62 -32.46
C ILE A 2 -14.98 12.02 -31.87
N ILE A 3 -15.19 12.11 -30.56
CA ILE A 3 -15.35 13.36 -29.82
C ILE A 3 -14.07 13.69 -29.06
N VAL A 4 -13.46 12.70 -28.40
CA VAL A 4 -12.18 12.85 -27.68
C VAL A 4 -11.25 11.70 -28.04
N HIS A 5 -9.98 12.03 -28.30
CA HIS A 5 -8.92 11.06 -28.53
C HIS A 5 -7.74 11.30 -27.57
N GLY A 6 -7.68 10.47 -26.52
CA GLY A 6 -6.65 10.56 -25.49
C GLY A 6 -7.01 11.54 -24.36
N ILE A 7 -6.74 11.12 -23.13
CA ILE A 7 -6.93 11.93 -21.92
C ILE A 7 -5.58 12.01 -21.21
N LYS A 8 -5.19 13.21 -20.74
CA LYS A 8 -3.89 13.43 -20.08
C LYS A 8 -3.90 12.89 -18.63
N ILE A 9 -4.10 11.57 -18.45
CA ILE A 9 -4.06 10.91 -17.14
C ILE A 9 -3.03 9.78 -17.18
N LYS A 10 -2.29 9.55 -16.09
CA LYS A 10 -1.48 8.35 -15.86
C LYS A 10 -1.92 7.66 -14.56
N PRO A 11 -2.31 6.38 -14.65
CA PRO A 11 -2.32 5.54 -15.85
C PRO A 11 -3.52 5.91 -16.75
N GLY A 12 -3.36 6.08 -18.08
CA GLY A 12 -4.45 6.69 -18.87
C GLY A 12 -4.29 7.14 -20.35
N LYS A 13 -3.34 6.64 -21.16
CA LYS A 13 -3.42 6.78 -22.65
C LYS A 13 -3.69 5.41 -23.31
N PRO A 14 -4.61 5.25 -24.30
CA PRO A 14 -5.58 6.18 -24.91
C PRO A 14 -7.04 5.84 -24.52
N THR A 15 -7.77 6.80 -23.94
CA THR A 15 -9.24 6.69 -23.84
C THR A 15 -9.89 7.40 -25.03
N ILE A 16 -10.81 6.72 -25.70
CA ILE A 16 -11.58 7.27 -26.84
C ILE A 16 -13.01 7.53 -26.37
N LEU A 17 -13.55 8.72 -26.63
CA LEU A 17 -14.98 8.99 -26.51
C LEU A 17 -15.52 9.28 -27.90
N GLY A 18 -16.60 8.59 -28.29
CA GLY A 18 -17.23 8.79 -29.59
C GLY A 18 -18.72 8.48 -29.58
N LEU A 19 -19.33 8.64 -30.75
CA LEU A 19 -20.72 8.30 -31.04
C LEU A 19 -20.77 7.30 -32.19
N VAL A 20 -21.53 6.23 -32.00
CA VAL A 20 -21.90 5.25 -33.04
C VAL A 20 -23.42 5.19 -33.10
N LYS A 21 -24.00 5.60 -34.24
CA LYS A 21 -25.46 5.71 -34.42
C LYS A 21 -26.13 6.46 -33.25
N ASP A 22 -25.58 7.62 -32.91
CA ASP A 22 -26.00 8.49 -31.79
C ASP A 22 -25.92 7.88 -30.38
N LYS A 23 -25.30 6.70 -30.23
CA LYS A 23 -25.02 6.09 -28.92
C LYS A 23 -23.60 6.43 -28.46
N PRO A 24 -23.41 6.85 -27.19
CA PRO A 24 -22.09 7.10 -26.64
C PRO A 24 -21.29 5.79 -26.56
N VAL A 25 -20.06 5.83 -27.04
CA VAL A 25 -19.09 4.72 -26.97
C VAL A 25 -17.82 5.23 -26.31
N ILE A 26 -17.39 4.53 -25.27
CA ILE A 26 -16.17 4.83 -24.51
C ILE A 26 -15.21 3.67 -24.68
N GLY A 27 -14.10 3.91 -25.37
CA GLY A 27 -12.98 2.98 -25.48
C GLY A 27 -12.09 3.12 -24.26
N LEU A 28 -12.19 2.18 -23.31
CA LEU A 28 -11.29 2.05 -22.17
C LEU A 28 -9.95 1.40 -22.60
N GLN A 29 -8.97 1.43 -21.70
CA GLN A 29 -7.62 0.93 -21.98
C GLN A 29 -7.48 -0.57 -21.71
N GLY A 30 -6.44 -1.19 -22.27
CA GLY A 30 -6.09 -2.57 -21.90
C GLY A 30 -5.52 -2.69 -20.48
N ASN A 31 -4.88 -1.64 -19.95
CA ASN A 31 -4.39 -1.64 -18.57
C ASN A 31 -5.55 -1.53 -17.58
N VAL A 32 -5.68 -2.52 -16.69
CA VAL A 32 -6.82 -2.65 -15.76
C VAL A 32 -6.95 -1.44 -14.85
N VAL A 33 -5.85 -0.96 -14.24
CA VAL A 33 -5.91 0.18 -13.32
C VAL A 33 -6.22 1.47 -14.07
N SER A 34 -5.63 1.71 -15.24
CA SER A 34 -6.04 2.84 -16.11
C SER A 34 -7.54 2.81 -16.36
N SER A 35 -8.08 1.65 -16.70
CA SER A 35 -9.48 1.51 -17.09
C SER A 35 -10.43 1.76 -15.94
N ILE A 36 -10.12 1.26 -14.74
CA ILE A 36 -10.90 1.57 -13.53
C ILE A 36 -10.88 3.08 -13.27
N VAL A 37 -9.71 3.71 -13.32
CA VAL A 37 -9.58 5.15 -13.05
C VAL A 37 -10.36 5.99 -14.05
N ILE A 38 -10.28 5.65 -15.33
CA ILE A 38 -11.05 6.33 -16.38
C ILE A 38 -12.55 6.07 -16.21
N PHE A 39 -12.94 4.85 -15.85
CA PHE A 39 -14.33 4.51 -15.57
C PHE A 39 -14.87 5.38 -14.43
N ASP A 40 -14.19 5.41 -13.29
CA ASP A 40 -14.61 6.16 -12.10
C ASP A 40 -14.63 7.69 -12.35
N ASN A 41 -13.65 8.21 -13.08
CA ASN A 41 -13.55 9.66 -13.29
C ASN A 41 -14.40 10.21 -14.43
N ILE A 42 -14.84 9.35 -15.35
CA ILE A 42 -15.52 9.78 -16.59
C ILE A 42 -16.84 9.06 -16.76
N VAL A 43 -16.83 7.72 -16.80
CA VAL A 43 -18.03 6.93 -17.06
C VAL A 43 -19.03 7.12 -15.92
N VAL A 44 -18.58 7.01 -14.67
CA VAL A 44 -19.45 7.23 -13.49
C VAL A 44 -20.03 8.65 -13.52
N LYS A 45 -19.23 9.68 -13.78
CA LYS A 45 -19.73 11.07 -13.87
C LYS A 45 -20.74 11.27 -15.01
N ILE A 46 -20.55 10.61 -16.15
CA ILE A 46 -21.54 10.64 -17.24
C ILE A 46 -22.84 9.99 -16.76
N LEU A 47 -22.76 8.83 -16.11
CA LEU A 47 -23.93 8.12 -15.58
C LEU A 47 -24.64 8.91 -14.48
N GLU A 48 -23.92 9.59 -13.59
CA GLU A 48 -24.49 10.46 -12.57
C GLU A 48 -25.28 11.63 -13.18
N ASN A 49 -24.81 12.19 -14.30
CA ASN A 49 -25.53 13.25 -15.01
C ASN A 49 -26.79 12.72 -15.71
N ILE A 50 -26.76 11.50 -16.25
CA ILE A 50 -27.91 10.86 -16.90
C ILE A 50 -28.93 10.38 -15.85
N TYR A 51 -28.45 9.91 -14.70
CA TYR A 51 -29.25 9.36 -13.60
C TYR A 51 -28.97 10.06 -12.26
N PRO A 52 -29.38 11.33 -12.08
CA PRO A 52 -29.05 12.11 -10.89
C PRO A 52 -29.52 11.46 -9.58
N ALA A 53 -30.64 10.73 -9.61
CA ALA A 53 -31.19 10.02 -8.46
C ALA A 53 -30.30 8.87 -7.94
N ARG A 54 -29.26 8.46 -8.67
CA ARG A 54 -28.31 7.41 -8.27
C ARG A 54 -26.94 7.94 -7.86
N LYS A 55 -26.77 9.25 -7.75
CA LYS A 55 -25.49 9.90 -7.46
C LYS A 55 -24.87 9.45 -6.13
N GLU A 56 -25.69 9.23 -5.09
CA GLU A 56 -25.21 8.73 -3.79
C GLU A 56 -24.84 7.23 -3.81
N GLN A 57 -25.29 6.46 -4.81
CA GLN A 57 -25.02 5.03 -4.92
C GLN A 57 -23.74 4.69 -5.70
N LEU A 58 -23.15 5.65 -6.42
CA LEU A 58 -22.10 5.39 -7.41
C LEU A 58 -20.67 5.67 -6.92
N GLY A 59 -20.48 6.16 -5.69
CA GLY A 59 -19.15 6.31 -5.10
C GLY A 59 -19.16 6.57 -3.59
N LEU A 60 -18.05 6.26 -2.92
CA LEU A 60 -17.83 6.60 -1.51
C LEU A 60 -17.35 8.05 -1.32
N GLY A 61 -17.31 8.83 -2.40
CA GLY A 61 -16.95 10.23 -2.39
C GLY A 61 -15.44 10.48 -2.22
N LYS A 62 -15.14 11.66 -1.72
CA LYS A 62 -13.78 12.13 -1.51
C LYS A 62 -13.56 12.52 -0.05
N LEU A 63 -12.34 12.32 0.41
CA LEU A 63 -11.91 12.51 1.78
C LEU A 63 -10.68 13.42 1.80
N LYS A 64 -10.60 14.34 2.76
CA LYS A 64 -9.37 15.07 3.07
C LYS A 64 -8.53 14.26 4.05
N ALA A 65 -7.27 14.01 3.72
CA ALA A 65 -6.33 13.28 4.57
C ALA A 65 -4.93 13.88 4.50
N LYS A 66 -4.13 13.76 5.58
CA LYS A 66 -2.71 14.12 5.59
C LYS A 66 -1.89 13.00 4.98
N ILE A 67 -1.03 13.31 4.02
CA ILE A 67 -0.15 12.30 3.39
C ILE A 67 1.03 11.98 4.33
N VAL A 68 1.34 10.69 4.51
CA VAL A 68 2.37 10.24 5.50
C VAL A 68 3.73 9.96 4.89
N SER A 69 3.89 10.23 3.60
CA SER A 69 5.18 10.33 2.93
C SER A 69 5.11 11.32 1.79
N HIS A 70 6.26 11.85 1.40
CA HIS A 70 6.39 12.70 0.23
C HIS A 70 5.87 12.00 -1.05
N LEU A 71 5.11 12.75 -1.86
CA LEU A 71 4.62 12.31 -3.18
C LEU A 71 5.11 13.23 -4.28
N ARG A 72 5.59 12.63 -5.37
CA ARG A 72 6.03 13.36 -6.55
C ARG A 72 5.41 12.79 -7.81
N ALA A 73 4.57 13.56 -8.47
CA ALA A 73 4.00 13.18 -9.75
C ALA A 73 5.06 13.19 -10.86
N ASP A 74 4.82 12.37 -11.89
CA ASP A 74 5.53 12.41 -13.16
C ASP A 74 5.47 13.83 -13.75
N LYS A 75 6.59 14.31 -14.30
CA LYS A 75 6.70 15.68 -14.85
C LYS A 75 5.65 16.00 -15.91
N ASN A 76 5.22 15.01 -16.68
CA ASN A 76 4.41 15.21 -17.87
C ASN A 76 3.00 14.62 -17.74
N ARG A 77 2.70 13.93 -16.64
CA ARG A 77 1.48 13.14 -16.51
C ARG A 77 0.91 13.24 -15.10
N ASP A 78 -0.40 13.50 -15.03
CA ASP A 78 -1.15 13.33 -13.78
C ASP A 78 -0.90 11.93 -13.25
N THR A 79 -0.50 11.78 -11.98
CA THR A 79 -0.01 10.51 -11.43
C THR A 79 -0.90 10.04 -10.29
N LEU A 80 -1.32 8.78 -10.38
CA LEU A 80 -2.13 8.11 -9.38
C LEU A 80 -1.27 7.43 -8.33
N PHE A 81 -1.61 7.66 -7.07
CA PHE A 81 -1.00 7.03 -5.91
C PHE A 81 -2.08 6.28 -5.14
N PRO A 82 -2.11 4.93 -5.18
CA PRO A 82 -3.02 4.16 -4.34
C PRO A 82 -2.63 4.36 -2.88
N VAL A 83 -3.63 4.47 -2.00
CA VAL A 83 -3.42 4.71 -0.58
C VAL A 83 -4.24 3.76 0.29
N TYR A 84 -3.71 3.44 1.47
CA TYR A 84 -4.51 3.05 2.62
C TYR A 84 -4.92 4.30 3.39
N ILE A 85 -6.10 4.26 3.99
CA ILE A 85 -6.70 5.38 4.71
C ILE A 85 -6.82 4.97 6.18
N PHE A 86 -6.42 5.86 7.08
CA PHE A 86 -6.54 5.64 8.51
C PHE A 86 -7.13 6.85 9.18
N LYS A 87 -7.89 6.63 10.25
CA LYS A 87 -8.26 7.67 11.19
C LYS A 87 -7.23 7.69 12.32
N GLY A 88 -6.62 8.85 12.56
CA GLY A 88 -5.70 9.05 13.66
C GLY A 88 -6.42 9.25 14.99
N VAL A 89 -5.68 9.10 16.09
CA VAL A 89 -6.19 9.37 17.44
C VAL A 89 -6.60 10.84 17.64
N ASP A 90 -6.06 11.74 16.81
CA ASP A 90 -6.40 13.16 16.77
C ASP A 90 -7.70 13.46 16.00
N GLY A 91 -8.34 12.43 15.45
CA GLY A 91 -9.57 12.53 14.65
C GLY A 91 -9.35 12.91 13.19
N ASN A 92 -8.11 13.22 12.77
CA ASN A 92 -7.79 13.50 11.37
C ASN A 92 -7.64 12.20 10.58
N TYR A 93 -7.78 12.29 9.26
CA TYR A 93 -7.46 11.17 8.37
C TYR A 93 -6.03 11.26 7.85
N TYR A 94 -5.44 10.09 7.66
CA TYR A 94 -4.09 9.90 7.16
C TYR A 94 -4.11 8.99 5.93
N ALA A 95 -3.31 9.32 4.93
CA ALA A 95 -3.17 8.54 3.71
C ALA A 95 -1.75 7.99 3.61
N LEU A 96 -1.63 6.66 3.62
CA LEU A 96 -0.38 5.94 3.37
C LEU A 96 -0.30 5.53 1.91
N PRO A 97 0.54 6.17 1.09
CA PRO A 97 0.73 5.75 -0.28
C PRO A 97 1.44 4.41 -0.36
N ILE A 98 1.10 3.63 -1.38
CA ILE A 98 1.66 2.29 -1.61
C ILE A 98 2.62 2.37 -2.80
N LYS A 99 3.79 1.72 -2.71
CA LYS A 99 4.68 1.53 -3.87
C LYS A 99 3.92 0.78 -4.97
N PHE A 100 3.71 1.43 -6.10
CA PHE A 100 2.75 0.97 -7.10
C PHE A 100 3.23 1.17 -8.54
N ASP A 101 3.02 0.16 -9.36
CA ASP A 101 3.08 0.21 -10.81
C ASP A 101 1.74 -0.22 -11.40
N SER A 102 1.40 0.28 -12.60
CA SER A 102 0.10 0.04 -13.24
C SER A 102 -0.25 -1.43 -13.52
N TYR A 103 0.71 -2.36 -13.47
CA TYR A 103 0.45 -3.81 -13.60
C TYR A 103 0.08 -4.47 -12.26
N MET A 104 0.25 -3.78 -11.12
CA MET A 104 0.00 -4.30 -9.78
C MET A 104 -1.49 -4.23 -9.41
N VAL A 105 -2.33 -4.91 -10.19
CA VAL A 105 -3.79 -4.87 -10.05
C VAL A 105 -4.24 -5.28 -8.65
N GLY A 106 -3.64 -6.33 -8.07
CA GLY A 106 -3.93 -6.78 -6.70
C GLY A 106 -3.67 -5.70 -5.65
N THR A 107 -2.54 -5.00 -5.74
CA THR A 107 -2.20 -3.88 -4.84
C THR A 107 -3.20 -2.74 -4.96
N PHE A 108 -3.59 -2.38 -6.18
CA PHE A 108 -4.63 -1.37 -6.38
C PHE A 108 -5.98 -1.84 -5.83
N ALA A 109 -6.36 -3.10 -6.01
CA ALA A 109 -7.62 -3.65 -5.49
C ALA A 109 -7.66 -3.61 -3.96
N LEU A 110 -6.55 -3.94 -3.29
CA LEU A 110 -6.42 -3.91 -1.84
C LEU A 110 -6.44 -2.50 -1.25
N SER A 111 -5.98 -1.48 -2.00
CA SER A 111 -6.00 -0.08 -1.55
C SER A 111 -7.42 0.41 -1.22
N GLU A 112 -7.50 1.35 -0.29
CA GLU A 112 -8.76 1.95 0.17
C GLU A 112 -9.14 3.19 -0.63
N GLY A 113 -8.16 3.83 -1.26
CA GLY A 113 -8.42 4.91 -2.19
C GLY A 113 -7.22 5.18 -3.06
N TYR A 114 -7.23 6.35 -3.69
CA TYR A 114 -6.10 6.89 -4.39
C TYR A 114 -6.08 8.43 -4.38
N VAL A 115 -4.88 8.98 -4.36
CA VAL A 115 -4.61 10.40 -4.58
C VAL A 115 -4.26 10.61 -6.04
N MET A 116 -4.83 11.64 -6.66
CA MET A 116 -4.54 12.03 -8.04
C MET A 116 -3.81 13.37 -8.02
N LEU A 117 -2.51 13.35 -8.33
CA LEU A 117 -1.71 14.57 -8.43
C LEU A 117 -1.56 15.01 -9.88
N LYS A 118 -1.53 16.33 -10.11
CA LYS A 118 -1.26 16.88 -11.44
C LYS A 118 0.20 16.69 -11.84
N ALA A 119 0.44 16.64 -13.14
CA ALA A 119 1.79 16.53 -13.69
C ALA A 119 2.75 17.56 -13.07
N GLY A 120 3.91 17.11 -12.62
CA GLY A 120 4.94 17.95 -12.00
C GLY A 120 4.60 18.46 -10.59
N THR A 121 3.43 18.14 -10.03
CA THR A 121 3.09 18.46 -8.65
C THR A 121 3.84 17.56 -7.67
N GLU A 122 4.22 18.17 -6.56
CA GLU A 122 4.89 17.52 -5.45
C GLU A 122 4.13 17.90 -4.17
N VAL A 123 3.96 16.93 -3.27
CA VAL A 123 3.29 17.12 -1.99
C VAL A 123 4.20 16.62 -0.90
N GLU A 124 4.54 17.52 0.01
CA GLU A 124 5.35 17.20 1.18
C GLU A 124 4.57 16.35 2.18
N GLU A 125 5.32 15.59 2.97
CA GLU A 125 4.77 14.84 4.09
C GLU A 125 3.99 15.74 5.07
N GLY A 126 2.89 15.23 5.61
CA GLY A 126 2.01 15.92 6.55
C GLY A 126 1.02 16.89 5.90
N LYS A 127 1.15 17.20 4.61
CA LYS A 127 0.20 18.08 3.90
C LYS A 127 -1.12 17.37 3.61
N GLU A 128 -2.21 18.15 3.59
CA GLU A 128 -3.54 17.66 3.25
C GLU A 128 -3.66 17.41 1.74
N VAL A 129 -4.25 16.27 1.39
CA VAL A 129 -4.59 15.87 0.03
C VAL A 129 -6.03 15.36 -0.04
N GLU A 130 -6.60 15.43 -1.23
CA GLU A 130 -7.90 14.84 -1.52
C GLU A 130 -7.73 13.39 -2.00
N VAL A 131 -8.33 12.45 -1.26
CA VAL A 131 -8.34 11.03 -1.55
C VAL A 131 -9.68 10.67 -2.19
N ASN A 132 -9.64 9.98 -3.33
CA ASN A 132 -10.82 9.35 -3.92
C ASN A 132 -11.00 7.98 -3.23
N VAL A 133 -12.11 7.82 -2.51
CA VAL A 133 -12.33 6.64 -1.65
C VAL A 133 -12.96 5.52 -2.48
N LYS A 134 -12.36 4.33 -2.43
CA LYS A 134 -12.85 3.08 -3.05
C LYS A 134 -13.55 2.19 -2.03
N LYS A 135 -13.01 2.12 -0.82
CA LYS A 135 -13.54 1.43 0.35
C LYS A 135 -12.92 2.05 1.60
N TYR A 136 -13.57 1.92 2.75
CA TYR A 136 -12.98 2.28 4.03
C TYR A 136 -13.27 1.17 5.02
N ASP A 137 -12.22 0.65 5.65
CA ASP A 137 -12.29 -0.42 6.65
C ASP A 137 -11.64 0.05 7.96
N ASP A 138 -12.47 0.19 9.00
CA ASP A 138 -12.11 0.65 10.35
C ASP A 138 -11.78 -0.52 11.32
N SER A 139 -11.65 -1.74 10.77
CA SER A 139 -11.30 -2.93 11.54
C SER A 139 -9.92 -2.82 12.19
N LEU A 140 -9.71 -3.73 13.16
CA LEU A 140 -8.41 -4.20 13.67
C LEU A 140 -7.18 -3.84 12.83
N THR A 141 -6.47 -2.74 12.94
CA THR A 141 -5.36 -2.48 11.99
C THR A 141 -4.00 -2.88 12.56
N ILE A 142 -3.32 -3.78 11.85
CA ILE A 142 -1.92 -4.13 12.08
C ILE A 142 -1.10 -3.65 10.90
N ILE A 143 -0.08 -2.81 11.12
CA ILE A 143 0.77 -2.25 10.08
C ILE A 143 2.24 -2.44 10.41
N GLY A 144 3.05 -2.86 9.42
CA GLY A 144 4.50 -2.98 9.65
C GLY A 144 5.14 -4.16 8.95
N GLU A 145 6.10 -4.78 9.64
CA GLU A 145 6.80 -5.98 9.19
C GLU A 145 5.88 -7.18 8.99
N GLU A 146 6.17 -7.97 7.95
CA GLU A 146 5.41 -9.18 7.64
C GLU A 146 5.90 -10.36 8.49
N GLU A 147 4.97 -11.07 9.14
CA GLU A 147 5.19 -12.35 9.78
C GLU A 147 3.95 -13.23 9.59
N LYS A 148 4.16 -14.53 9.36
CA LYS A 148 3.14 -15.44 8.83
C LYS A 148 1.90 -15.53 9.72
N TRP A 149 2.10 -15.63 11.03
CA TRP A 149 0.99 -15.79 11.98
C TRP A 149 0.15 -14.51 12.15
N PHE A 150 0.61 -13.33 11.71
CA PHE A 150 -0.25 -12.14 11.67
C PHE A 150 -1.36 -12.29 10.62
N LEU A 151 -1.13 -13.07 9.56
CA LEU A 151 -2.10 -13.25 8.47
C LEU A 151 -3.34 -14.04 8.90
N ASP A 152 -3.24 -14.80 10.00
CA ASP A 152 -4.33 -15.62 10.53
C ASP A 152 -5.15 -14.88 11.61
N LEU A 153 -4.78 -13.63 11.93
CA LEU A 153 -5.50 -12.82 12.91
C LEU A 153 -6.72 -12.16 12.29
N ASP A 154 -7.77 -12.00 13.09
CA ASP A 154 -8.98 -11.24 12.72
C ASP A 154 -8.69 -9.73 12.77
N ALA A 155 -7.89 -9.27 11.81
CA ALA A 155 -7.37 -7.92 11.70
C ALA A 155 -7.09 -7.56 10.23
N LYS A 156 -7.29 -6.29 9.89
CA LYS A 156 -6.78 -5.67 8.67
C LYS A 156 -5.26 -5.53 8.76
N THR A 157 -4.54 -6.44 8.11
CA THR A 157 -3.07 -6.44 8.08
C THR A 157 -2.50 -5.71 6.86
N ILE A 158 -1.62 -4.73 7.10
CA ILE A 158 -0.92 -3.94 6.09
C ILE A 158 0.58 -4.14 6.29
N LEU A 159 1.08 -5.26 5.78
CA LEU A 159 2.43 -5.76 6.04
C LEU A 159 3.41 -5.27 4.96
N LEU A 160 3.68 -3.97 4.97
CA LEU A 160 4.51 -3.27 3.97
C LEU A 160 5.96 -3.00 4.43
N GLY A 161 6.31 -3.40 5.66
CA GLY A 161 7.62 -3.19 6.28
C GLY A 161 7.60 -2.19 7.45
N SER A 162 8.73 -2.04 8.13
CA SER A 162 8.93 -1.14 9.28
C SER A 162 8.70 0.34 8.96
N PHE A 163 9.01 0.82 7.76
CA PHE A 163 8.83 2.25 7.46
C PHE A 163 7.38 2.73 7.63
N PRO A 164 6.36 2.07 7.04
CA PRO A 164 4.97 2.39 7.33
C PRO A 164 4.57 2.24 8.80
N GLY A 165 5.11 1.25 9.51
CA GLY A 165 4.89 1.09 10.95
C GLY A 165 5.42 2.26 11.77
N LEU A 166 6.61 2.77 11.46
CA LEU A 166 7.19 3.95 12.12
C LEU A 166 6.35 5.20 11.84
N LYS A 167 5.83 5.36 10.61
CA LYS A 167 4.90 6.44 10.28
C LYS A 167 3.58 6.33 11.04
N ALA A 168 3.08 5.12 11.27
CA ALA A 168 1.90 4.90 12.09
C ALA A 168 2.11 5.36 13.54
N ILE A 169 3.28 5.09 14.12
CA ILE A 169 3.66 5.57 15.46
C ILE A 169 3.80 7.10 15.47
N GLU A 170 4.54 7.66 14.51
CA GLU A 170 4.81 9.11 14.40
C GLU A 170 3.51 9.94 14.30
N TYR A 171 2.60 9.53 13.41
CA TYR A 171 1.34 10.22 13.16
C TYR A 171 0.16 9.70 13.99
N LYS A 172 0.39 8.67 14.81
CA LYS A 172 -0.61 8.04 15.68
C LYS A 172 -1.88 7.60 14.95
N PHE A 173 -1.72 6.83 13.88
CA PHE A 173 -2.81 6.21 13.12
C PHE A 173 -2.70 4.68 13.10
N GLY A 174 -3.80 3.99 12.84
CA GLY A 174 -3.86 2.52 12.98
C GLY A 174 -3.88 2.09 14.44
N ASP A 175 -3.86 0.77 14.71
CA ASP A 175 -3.95 0.26 16.08
C ASP A 175 -2.64 -0.33 16.58
N ILE A 176 -1.96 -1.09 15.73
CA ILE A 176 -0.73 -1.81 16.08
C ILE A 176 0.32 -1.58 15.00
N ALA A 177 1.49 -1.10 15.39
CA ALA A 177 2.67 -1.05 14.55
C ALA A 177 3.64 -2.19 14.86
N ILE A 178 4.23 -2.79 13.83
CA ILE A 178 5.26 -3.83 13.94
C ILE A 178 6.57 -3.30 13.35
N ILE A 179 7.59 -3.15 14.18
CA ILE A 179 8.88 -2.60 13.77
C ILE A 179 9.97 -3.65 13.93
N SER A 180 10.78 -3.82 12.89
CA SER A 180 11.98 -4.64 12.92
C SER A 180 13.13 -3.90 13.60
N SER A 181 13.84 -4.59 14.49
CA SER A 181 15.11 -4.13 15.05
C SER A 181 16.24 -4.01 14.02
N LEU A 182 16.09 -4.57 12.82
CA LEU A 182 17.03 -4.36 11.72
C LEU A 182 16.77 -3.03 11.00
N TYR A 183 15.58 -2.45 11.13
CA TYR A 183 15.24 -1.19 10.47
C TYR A 183 15.55 0.03 11.32
N GLY A 184 15.18 -0.01 12.60
CA GLY A 184 15.39 1.06 13.56
C GLY A 184 15.04 0.62 14.98
N ASP A 185 15.52 1.38 15.96
CA ASP A 185 15.23 1.15 17.37
C ASP A 185 13.91 1.81 17.78
N VAL A 186 13.16 1.12 18.63
CA VAL A 186 11.92 1.62 19.24
C VAL A 186 12.12 1.64 20.75
N ASN A 187 11.96 2.82 21.36
CA ASN A 187 12.20 2.99 22.79
C ASN A 187 11.05 2.44 23.66
N GLU A 188 9.81 2.48 23.17
CA GLU A 188 8.61 2.06 23.87
C GLU A 188 7.83 1.03 23.05
N TYR A 189 7.54 -0.13 23.63
CA TYR A 189 6.80 -1.21 22.97
C TYR A 189 6.02 -2.03 24.01
N ASP A 190 4.92 -2.65 23.58
CA ASP A 190 4.06 -3.46 24.45
C ASP A 190 4.48 -4.93 24.46
N LYS A 191 4.97 -5.45 23.33
CA LYS A 191 5.45 -6.83 23.21
C LYS A 191 6.61 -6.92 22.23
N VAL A 192 7.52 -7.88 22.45
CA VAL A 192 8.61 -8.18 21.53
C VAL A 192 8.59 -9.65 21.14
N ILE A 193 8.84 -9.91 19.86
CA ILE A 193 8.89 -11.26 19.30
C ILE A 193 10.27 -11.45 18.67
N ARG A 194 10.87 -12.62 18.87
CA ARG A 194 12.16 -12.96 18.26
C ARG A 194 11.95 -13.96 17.14
N ARG A 195 12.65 -13.75 16.03
CA ARG A 195 12.69 -14.70 14.93
C ARG A 195 14.08 -14.79 14.33
N ASP A 196 14.41 -15.98 13.86
CA ASP A 196 15.66 -16.20 13.13
C ASP A 196 15.48 -15.76 11.68
N ILE A 197 16.49 -15.08 11.15
CA ILE A 197 16.62 -14.86 9.72
C ILE A 197 17.55 -15.93 9.17
N LEU A 198 17.03 -16.71 8.23
CA LEU A 198 17.73 -17.82 7.61
C LEU A 198 18.18 -17.44 6.21
N SER A 199 19.19 -18.15 5.70
CA SER A 199 19.54 -18.16 4.28
C SER A 199 19.32 -19.54 3.66
N ASN A 200 18.89 -19.56 2.41
CA ASN A 200 18.71 -20.78 1.62
C ASN A 200 19.15 -20.55 0.18
N GLY A 201 19.79 -21.55 -0.42
CA GLY A 201 20.20 -21.53 -1.81
C GLY A 201 21.59 -20.93 -2.02
N ASN A 202 22.01 -20.93 -3.29
CA ASN A 202 23.33 -20.50 -3.73
C ASN A 202 23.19 -19.50 -4.89
N GLY A 203 24.25 -18.77 -5.21
CA GLY A 203 24.31 -17.82 -6.32
C GLY A 203 24.07 -16.39 -5.89
N GLU A 204 23.42 -15.61 -6.74
CA GLU A 204 23.16 -14.19 -6.53
C GLU A 204 22.27 -13.95 -5.30
N GLU A 205 22.58 -12.91 -4.52
CA GLU A 205 21.85 -12.57 -3.31
C GLU A 205 20.62 -11.71 -3.61
N ILE A 206 19.49 -12.15 -3.05
CA ILE A 206 18.21 -11.46 -3.13
C ILE A 206 17.98 -10.68 -1.84
N GLY A 207 17.52 -9.45 -1.96
CA GLY A 207 17.24 -8.55 -0.83
C GLY A 207 15.81 -8.06 -0.83
N TYR A 208 15.56 -7.00 -0.07
CA TYR A 208 14.21 -6.49 0.17
C TYR A 208 14.11 -5.00 -0.12
N ASP A 209 12.89 -4.57 -0.42
CA ASP A 209 12.54 -3.16 -0.54
C ASP A 209 12.90 -2.38 0.71
N ASP A 210 13.28 -1.10 0.53
CA ASP A 210 13.83 -0.25 1.57
C ASP A 210 12.86 0.09 2.73
N TRP A 211 11.64 -0.44 2.71
CA TRP A 211 10.70 -0.31 3.82
C TRP A 211 10.80 -1.45 4.83
N ILE A 212 11.40 -2.57 4.44
CA ILE A 212 11.48 -3.82 5.21
C ILE A 212 12.80 -3.84 5.97
N GLY A 213 12.79 -4.29 7.23
CA GLY A 213 13.98 -4.36 8.09
C GLY A 213 15.12 -5.17 7.49
N MET A 214 14.81 -6.32 6.90
CA MET A 214 15.80 -7.17 6.23
C MET A 214 16.50 -6.49 5.03
N SER A 215 16.03 -5.35 4.53
CA SER A 215 16.76 -4.56 3.52
C SER A 215 18.16 -4.15 3.99
N LYS A 216 18.41 -4.11 5.31
CA LYS A 216 19.72 -3.77 5.88
C LYS A 216 20.72 -4.92 5.87
N LEU A 217 20.27 -6.16 5.66
CA LEU A 217 21.15 -7.34 5.67
C LEU A 217 21.95 -7.44 4.37
N ILE A 218 21.34 -7.12 3.23
CA ILE A 218 21.93 -7.28 1.90
C ILE A 218 22.11 -5.90 1.26
N LYS A 219 23.36 -5.44 1.18
CA LYS A 219 23.67 -4.08 0.71
C LYS A 219 23.41 -3.87 -0.79
N ASN A 220 23.73 -4.86 -1.63
CA ASN A 220 23.62 -4.77 -3.09
C ASN A 220 22.92 -6.00 -3.67
N PRO A 221 21.62 -6.18 -3.42
CA PRO A 221 20.90 -7.33 -3.94
C PRO A 221 20.67 -7.18 -5.45
N VAL A 222 20.63 -8.31 -6.15
CA VAL A 222 20.34 -8.33 -7.59
C VAL A 222 18.86 -8.04 -7.85
N VAL A 223 18.00 -8.52 -6.95
CA VAL A 223 16.55 -8.26 -6.96
C VAL A 223 16.10 -7.85 -5.56
N LYS A 224 15.22 -6.85 -5.48
CA LYS A 224 14.53 -6.46 -4.24
C LYS A 224 13.12 -7.03 -4.22
N LEU A 225 12.83 -7.84 -3.21
CA LEU A 225 11.49 -8.36 -2.94
C LEU A 225 10.67 -7.36 -2.13
N LYS A 226 9.38 -7.29 -2.46
CA LYS A 226 8.41 -6.40 -1.79
C LYS A 226 7.87 -6.95 -0.47
N SER A 227 8.12 -8.24 -0.19
CA SER A 227 7.61 -8.92 1.00
C SER A 227 8.44 -10.19 1.27
N PRO A 228 8.69 -10.55 2.55
CA PRO A 228 9.21 -11.86 2.93
C PRO A 228 8.53 -13.06 2.24
N SER A 229 7.20 -13.04 2.10
CA SER A 229 6.44 -14.11 1.43
C SER A 229 6.78 -14.30 -0.05
N SER A 230 7.36 -13.29 -0.72
CA SER A 230 7.73 -13.39 -2.14
C SER A 230 8.91 -14.36 -2.39
N VAL A 231 9.61 -14.77 -1.33
CA VAL A 231 10.79 -15.64 -1.40
C VAL A 231 10.52 -17.00 -2.07
N TYR A 232 9.29 -17.52 -1.96
CA TYR A 232 8.93 -18.83 -2.52
C TYR A 232 9.14 -18.93 -4.03
N SER A 233 9.05 -17.81 -4.74
CA SER A 233 9.25 -17.76 -6.19
C SER A 233 10.71 -17.92 -6.64
N LEU A 234 11.67 -17.77 -5.71
CA LEU A 234 13.11 -17.75 -5.98
C LEU A 234 13.89 -18.87 -5.27
N LEU A 235 13.22 -19.69 -4.46
CA LEU A 235 13.85 -20.86 -3.82
C LEU A 235 14.48 -21.78 -4.88
N GLY A 236 15.74 -22.15 -4.65
CA GLY A 236 16.53 -22.98 -5.57
C GLY A 236 17.04 -22.27 -6.83
N ARG A 237 16.70 -20.99 -7.04
CA ARG A 237 17.16 -20.19 -8.19
C ARG A 237 18.20 -19.13 -7.83
N ALA A 238 18.25 -18.75 -6.56
CA ALA A 238 19.15 -17.72 -6.03
C ALA A 238 19.43 -17.98 -4.54
N LYS A 239 20.34 -17.20 -3.96
CA LYS A 239 20.56 -17.17 -2.51
C LYS A 239 19.58 -16.18 -1.89
N VAL A 240 18.64 -16.70 -1.11
CA VAL A 240 17.57 -15.93 -0.48
C VAL A 240 17.73 -15.86 1.03
N PHE A 241 17.18 -14.82 1.62
CA PHE A 241 17.16 -14.60 3.07
C PHE A 241 15.72 -14.37 3.50
N ALA A 242 15.21 -15.03 4.52
CA ALA A 242 13.85 -14.82 5.01
C ALA A 242 13.71 -15.28 6.46
N PRO A 243 12.65 -14.86 7.18
CA PRO A 243 12.37 -15.38 8.50
C PRO A 243 12.17 -16.90 8.50
N SER A 244 12.49 -17.55 9.63
CA SER A 244 12.39 -19.01 9.80
C SER A 244 10.98 -19.58 9.60
N SER A 245 9.95 -18.75 9.63
CA SER A 245 8.57 -19.12 9.32
C SER A 245 8.29 -19.31 7.81
N TYR A 246 9.17 -18.79 6.94
CA TYR A 246 9.02 -18.85 5.48
C TYR A 246 9.92 -19.89 4.82
N ILE A 247 11.13 -20.10 5.34
CA ILE A 247 12.12 -20.99 4.72
C ILE A 247 12.79 -21.87 5.78
N LYS A 248 13.42 -22.96 5.33
CA LYS A 248 14.42 -23.70 6.11
C LYS A 248 15.80 -23.32 5.60
N GLY A 249 16.81 -23.28 6.45
CA GLY A 249 18.14 -22.86 6.04
C GLY A 249 19.10 -22.62 7.19
N GLU A 250 20.22 -21.98 6.87
CA GLU A 250 21.25 -21.64 7.85
C GLU A 250 20.91 -20.30 8.52
N LYS A 251 20.99 -20.24 9.86
CA LYS A 251 20.75 -19.01 10.61
C LYS A 251 21.85 -17.99 10.29
N VAL A 252 21.43 -16.80 9.84
CA VAL A 252 22.32 -15.68 9.48
C VAL A 252 22.27 -14.59 10.55
N SER A 253 21.09 -14.33 11.09
CA SER A 253 20.87 -13.29 12.08
C SER A 253 19.66 -13.62 12.95
N GLU A 254 19.48 -12.87 14.03
CA GLU A 254 18.26 -12.83 14.83
C GLU A 254 17.66 -11.43 14.72
N GLU A 255 16.34 -11.37 14.54
CA GLU A 255 15.57 -10.14 14.46
C GLU A 255 14.56 -10.09 15.59
N ARG A 256 14.40 -8.90 16.18
CA ARG A 256 13.31 -8.59 17.10
C ARG A 256 12.25 -7.80 16.35
N LEU A 257 10.99 -8.21 16.50
CA LEU A 257 9.82 -7.46 16.08
C LEU A 257 9.20 -6.80 17.31
N TYR A 258 9.22 -5.48 17.35
CA TYR A 258 8.57 -4.69 18.39
C TYR A 258 7.13 -4.42 17.98
N LEU A 259 6.18 -4.85 18.81
CA LEU A 259 4.76 -4.56 18.65
C LEU A 259 4.42 -3.37 19.53
N VAL A 260 3.88 -2.33 18.91
CA VAL A 260 3.52 -1.06 19.57
C VAL A 260 2.04 -0.81 19.36
N GLY A 261 1.29 -0.77 20.45
CA GLY A 261 -0.12 -0.42 20.49
C GLY A 261 -0.29 1.10 20.45
N ILE A 262 -0.77 1.60 19.32
CA ILE A 262 -1.02 3.02 19.07
C ILE A 262 -2.32 3.47 19.76
N THR A 263 -3.34 2.61 19.73
CA THR A 263 -4.64 2.83 20.37
C THR A 263 -4.82 1.90 21.57
N GLU A 264 -5.73 2.25 22.47
CA GLU A 264 -6.10 1.35 23.59
C GLU A 264 -6.68 0.02 23.10
N ARG A 265 -7.41 0.04 21.97
CA ARG A 265 -7.86 -1.17 21.27
C ARG A 265 -6.66 -2.03 20.84
N GLY A 266 -5.63 -1.42 20.24
CA GLY A 266 -4.41 -2.10 19.83
C GLY A 266 -3.64 -2.71 21.00
N LYS A 267 -3.43 -1.94 22.07
CA LYS A 267 -2.75 -2.43 23.30
C LYS A 267 -3.47 -3.62 23.92
N LYS A 268 -4.80 -3.54 24.06
CA LYS A 268 -5.62 -4.64 24.58
C LYS A 268 -5.55 -5.88 23.68
N PHE A 269 -5.49 -5.68 22.37
CA PHE A 269 -5.33 -6.80 21.44
C PHE A 269 -3.96 -7.46 21.63
N ILE A 270 -2.86 -6.68 21.70
CA ILE A 270 -1.51 -7.19 21.94
C ILE A 270 -1.43 -7.99 23.24
N SER A 271 -2.03 -7.50 24.33
CA SER A 271 -1.98 -8.18 25.63
C SER A 271 -2.66 -9.56 25.62
N ASN A 272 -3.61 -9.79 24.70
CA ASN A 272 -4.33 -11.05 24.56
C ASN A 272 -3.68 -12.01 23.56
N LEU A 273 -2.58 -11.61 22.90
CA LEU A 273 -1.91 -12.45 21.93
C LEU A 273 -1.09 -13.55 22.64
N ASN A 274 -1.48 -14.80 22.41
CA ASN A 274 -0.73 -15.99 22.84
C ASN A 274 0.37 -16.31 21.82
N ILE A 275 1.54 -15.69 22.00
CA ILE A 275 2.72 -15.80 21.12
C ILE A 275 3.96 -15.79 22.00
#